data_AF-T1AIL4-F1
#
_entry.id   AF-T1AIL4-F1
#
_cell.length_a   1.000
_cell.length_b   1.000
_cell.length_c   1.000
_cell.angle_alpha   90.00
_cell.angle_beta   90.00
_cell.angle_gamma   90.00
#
_symmetry.space_group_name_H-M   'P 1'
#
loop_
_entity.id
_entity.type
_entity.pdbx_description
1 polymer ?
#
loop_
_entity_poly.entity_id
_entity_poly.type
_entity_poly.pdbx_seq_one_letter_code
_entity_poly.pdbx_strand_id
1 'polypeptide(L)'
;MAATWITEGGTARDPPGEEGMSMALAQLLLAGTRSLDKRTFARALDECAGSLGCEPSWEALEVHATGPAGSEARLLGLMAEVVSAPRLDAGELARVIRQQEEALL
;
A
#
# COMPACT_ATOMS: atom_id res chain seq x y z
N MET A 1 16.89 0.95 9.41
CA MET A 1 16.68 1.89 8.30
C MET A 1 15.20 2.24 8.23
N ALA A 2 14.88 3.44 7.76
CA ALA A 2 13.50 3.86 7.50
C ALA A 2 13.47 4.74 6.25
N ALA A 3 12.42 4.62 5.46
CA ALA A 3 12.16 5.48 4.31
C ALA A 3 10.66 5.73 4.17
N THR A 4 10.31 6.91 3.66
CA THR A 4 8.94 7.25 3.33
C THR A 4 8.91 7.79 1.90
N TRP A 5 7.99 7.27 1.09
CA TRP A 5 7.61 7.86 -0.19
C TRP A 5 6.27 8.58 -0.02
N ILE A 6 6.18 9.81 -0.52
CA ILE A 6 5.02 10.68 -0.35
C ILE A 6 4.60 11.20 -1.71
N THR A 7 3.30 11.12 -2.01
CA THR A 7 2.68 11.75 -3.18
C THR A 7 1.43 12.51 -2.77
N GLU A 8 0.98 13.45 -3.60
CA GLU A 8 -0.38 13.97 -3.49
C GLU A 8 -1.40 12.84 -3.72
N GLY A 9 -2.49 12.84 -2.95
CA GLY A 9 -3.52 11.81 -3.08
C GLY A 9 -4.27 11.44 -1.79
N GLY A 10 -4.19 12.29 -0.76
CA GLY A 10 -4.88 12.07 0.51
C GLY A 10 -6.41 12.20 0.42
N THR A 11 -7.08 11.98 1.54
CA THR A 11 -8.55 11.88 1.65
C THR A 11 -9.30 13.13 1.19
N ALA A 12 -8.69 14.32 1.25
CA ALA A 12 -9.29 15.56 0.75
C ALA A 12 -9.50 15.56 -0.78
N ARG A 13 -8.82 14.66 -1.49
CA ARG A 13 -8.90 14.49 -2.94
C ARG A 13 -9.78 13.32 -3.36
N ASP A 14 -10.41 12.61 -2.42
CA ASP A 14 -11.41 11.60 -2.76
C ASP A 14 -12.57 12.28 -3.53
N PRO A 15 -12.98 11.76 -4.70
CA PRO A 15 -14.09 12.33 -5.45
C PRO A 15 -15.40 12.28 -4.66
N PRO A 16 -16.34 13.24 -4.89
CA PRO A 16 -17.66 13.18 -4.28
C PRO A 16 -18.39 11.86 -4.61
N GLY A 17 -18.87 11.15 -3.60
CA GLY A 17 -19.50 9.84 -3.75
C GLY A 17 -18.52 8.65 -3.86
N GLU A 18 -17.21 8.91 -3.77
CA GLU A 18 -16.15 7.90 -3.69
C GLU A 18 -15.32 8.11 -2.40
N GLU A 19 -15.95 8.54 -1.31
CA GLU A 19 -15.28 8.72 -0.03
C GLU A 19 -14.62 7.42 0.46
N GLY A 20 -13.36 7.49 0.86
CA GLY A 20 -12.57 6.32 1.25
C GLY A 20 -11.81 5.66 0.08
N MET A 21 -11.86 6.24 -1.12
CA MET A 21 -11.07 5.79 -2.28
C MET A 21 -9.57 5.74 -1.97
N SER A 22 -9.00 6.81 -1.42
CA SER A 22 -7.58 6.86 -1.02
C SER A 22 -7.23 5.78 0.01
N MET A 23 -8.13 5.49 0.94
CA MET A 23 -7.97 4.43 1.94
C MET A 23 -8.03 3.03 1.30
N ALA A 24 -8.91 2.82 0.32
CA ALA A 24 -8.98 1.58 -0.43
C ALA A 24 -7.71 1.37 -1.29
N LEU A 25 -7.24 2.44 -1.94
CA LEU A 25 -6.00 2.45 -2.71
C LEU A 25 -4.80 2.08 -1.83
N ALA A 26 -4.68 2.68 -0.64
CA ALA A 26 -3.60 2.38 0.30
C ALA A 26 -3.51 0.89 0.65
N GLN A 27 -4.67 0.25 0.90
CA GLN A 27 -4.74 -1.19 1.15
C GLN A 27 -4.38 -2.03 -0.08
N LEU A 28 -4.80 -1.59 -1.27
CA LEU A 28 -4.52 -2.28 -2.53
C LEU A 28 -3.06 -2.20 -2.94
N LEU A 29 -2.36 -1.10 -2.63
CA LEU A 29 -0.92 -0.97 -2.87
C LEU A 29 -0.12 -2.09 -2.18
N LEU A 30 -0.58 -2.55 -1.02
CA LEU A 30 0.06 -3.64 -0.26
C LEU A 30 -0.51 -5.04 -0.59
N ALA A 31 -1.47 -5.15 -1.51
CA ALA A 31 -2.08 -6.43 -1.89
C ALA A 31 -1.27 -7.20 -2.96
N GLY A 32 -0.17 -6.62 -3.44
CA GLY A 32 0.73 -7.20 -4.43
C GLY A 32 1.02 -6.25 -5.59
N THR A 33 1.99 -6.63 -6.39
CA THR A 33 2.48 -5.87 -7.56
C THR A 33 2.17 -6.64 -8.84
N ARG A 34 2.44 -6.03 -10.00
CA ARG A 34 2.30 -6.74 -11.28
C ARG A 34 3.18 -7.98 -11.39
N SER A 35 4.35 -7.95 -10.76
CA SER A 35 5.35 -9.03 -10.73
C SER A 35 5.16 -10.00 -9.56
N LEU A 36 4.57 -9.54 -8.45
CA LEU A 36 4.44 -10.31 -7.22
C LEU A 36 2.97 -10.40 -6.80
N ASP A 37 2.41 -11.62 -6.80
CA ASP A 37 1.11 -11.82 -6.17
C ASP A 37 1.18 -11.62 -4.64
N LYS A 38 0.01 -11.56 -3.98
CA LYS A 38 -0.11 -11.28 -2.55
C LYS A 38 0.79 -12.16 -1.67
N ARG A 39 0.87 -13.47 -1.96
CA ARG A 39 1.68 -14.41 -1.17
C ARG A 39 3.16 -14.21 -1.41
N THR A 40 3.55 -14.02 -2.66
CA THR A 40 4.95 -13.83 -3.05
C THR A 40 5.47 -12.50 -2.54
N PHE A 41 4.65 -11.46 -2.60
CA PHE A 41 4.94 -10.14 -2.02
C PHE A 41 5.13 -10.24 -0.49
N ALA A 42 4.21 -10.88 0.22
CA ALA A 42 4.32 -11.08 1.67
C ALA A 42 5.61 -11.83 2.03
N ARG A 43 5.94 -12.91 1.29
CA ARG A 43 7.19 -13.65 1.52
C ARG A 43 8.43 -12.80 1.27
N ALA A 44 8.44 -12.01 0.20
CA ALA A 44 9.57 -11.13 -0.11
C ALA A 44 9.78 -10.07 0.99
N LEU A 45 8.68 -9.55 1.57
CA LEU A 45 8.74 -8.63 2.70
C LEU A 45 9.27 -9.32 3.97
N ASP A 46 8.80 -10.53 4.29
CA ASP A 46 9.30 -11.34 5.41
C ASP A 46 10.81 -11.63 5.28
N GLU A 47 11.28 -11.93 4.07
CA GLU A 47 12.71 -12.14 3.76
C GLU A 47 13.57 -10.89 3.96
N CYS A 48 12.97 -9.69 4.00
CA CYS A 48 13.64 -8.45 4.35
C CYS A 48 13.73 -8.21 5.87
N ALA A 49 13.04 -9.02 6.68
CA ALA A 49 12.83 -8.79 8.11
C ALA A 49 12.35 -7.35 8.39
N GLY A 50 11.52 -6.80 7.50
CA GLY A 50 11.05 -5.42 7.53
C GLY A 50 9.54 -5.33 7.37
N SER A 51 9.04 -4.10 7.32
CA SER A 51 7.63 -3.79 7.10
C SER A 51 7.45 -2.76 6.00
N LEU A 52 6.33 -2.87 5.31
CA LEU A 52 5.79 -1.86 4.40
C LEU A 52 4.38 -1.51 4.86
N GLY A 53 4.11 -0.22 5.02
CA GLY A 53 2.80 0.34 5.35
C GLY A 53 2.40 1.37 4.29
N CYS A 54 1.11 1.59 4.14
CA CYS A 54 0.59 2.65 3.30
C CYS A 54 -0.68 3.23 3.93
N GLU A 55 -0.70 4.54 4.09
CA GLU A 55 -1.80 5.27 4.73
C GLU A 55 -2.02 6.61 4.02
N PRO A 56 -3.27 7.01 3.76
CA PRO A 56 -3.57 8.36 3.33
C PRO A 56 -3.66 9.30 4.53
N SER A 57 -3.11 10.51 4.38
CA SER A 57 -3.39 11.66 5.24
C SER A 57 -4.45 12.55 4.58
N TRP A 58 -4.65 13.76 5.10
CA TRP A 58 -5.59 14.72 4.50
C TRP A 58 -5.20 15.07 3.06
N GLU A 59 -3.92 15.35 2.78
CA GLU A 59 -3.49 15.82 1.45
C GLU A 59 -2.59 14.82 0.72
N ALA A 60 -1.97 13.88 1.42
CA ALA A 60 -0.98 12.99 0.85
C ALA A 60 -1.35 11.51 0.97
N LEU A 61 -0.74 10.69 0.12
CA LEU A 61 -0.66 9.25 0.28
C LEU A 61 0.80 8.90 0.60
N GLU A 62 1.00 8.17 1.69
CA GLU A 62 2.32 7.88 2.23
C GLU A 62 2.57 6.37 2.22
N VAL A 63 3.75 5.95 1.74
CA VAL A 63 4.23 4.57 1.82
C VAL A 63 5.47 4.55 2.69
N HIS A 64 5.43 3.78 3.77
CA HIS A 64 6.49 3.70 4.76
C HIS A 64 7.19 2.37 4.70
N ALA A 65 8.52 2.39 4.76
CA ALA A 65 9.36 1.21 4.82
C ALA A 65 10.23 1.26 6.08
N THR A 66 10.24 0.18 6.87
CA THR A 66 11.16 0.06 8.01
C THR A 66 11.80 -1.32 8.07
N GLY A 67 13.08 -1.40 8.44
CA GLY A 67 13.79 -2.67 8.50
C GLY A 67 15.18 -2.57 9.14
N PRO A 68 15.88 -3.70 9.35
CA PRO A 68 17.24 -3.72 9.87
C PRO A 68 18.24 -3.14 8.85
N ALA A 69 19.44 -2.78 9.32
CA ALA A 69 20.54 -2.41 8.44
C ALA A 69 20.91 -3.59 7.50
N GLY A 70 21.26 -3.30 6.26
CA GLY A 70 21.56 -4.31 5.23
C GLY A 70 20.34 -4.78 4.42
N SER A 71 19.12 -4.40 4.80
CA SER A 71 17.89 -4.69 4.05
C SER A 71 17.53 -3.62 3.01
N GLU A 72 18.31 -2.54 2.92
CA GLU A 72 17.91 -1.30 2.25
C GLU A 72 17.55 -1.53 0.79
N ALA A 73 18.42 -2.20 0.04
CA ALA A 73 18.22 -2.42 -1.38
C ALA A 73 16.96 -3.25 -1.69
N ARG A 74 16.69 -4.30 -0.89
CA ARG A 74 15.50 -5.15 -1.10
C ARG A 74 14.23 -4.43 -0.70
N LEU A 75 14.22 -3.81 0.48
CA LEU A 75 13.01 -3.16 0.99
C LEU A 75 12.62 -1.93 0.16
N LEU A 76 13.59 -1.10 -0.25
CA LEU A 76 13.35 0.02 -1.16
C LEU A 76 12.96 -0.46 -2.56
N GLY A 77 13.48 -1.60 -3.02
CA GLY A 77 13.05 -2.24 -4.27
C GLY A 77 11.58 -2.67 -4.23
N LEU A 78 11.16 -3.31 -3.14
CA LEU A 78 9.75 -3.66 -2.93
C LEU A 78 8.85 -2.43 -2.85
N MET A 79 9.27 -1.40 -2.11
CA MET A 79 8.56 -0.13 -2.04
C MET A 79 8.40 0.50 -3.44
N ALA A 80 9.45 0.47 -4.27
CA ALA A 80 9.42 0.99 -5.63
C ALA A 80 8.43 0.22 -6.51
N GLU A 81 8.35 -1.11 -6.42
CA GLU A 81 7.35 -1.87 -7.17
C GLU A 81 5.93 -1.57 -6.72
N VAL A 82 5.70 -1.42 -5.41
CA VAL A 82 4.39 -1.08 -4.85
C VAL A 82 3.87 0.23 -5.45
N VAL A 83 4.70 1.27 -5.51
CA VAL A 83 4.27 2.60 -5.97
C VAL A 83 4.23 2.73 -7.50
N SER A 84 5.07 1.99 -8.23
CA SER A 84 5.20 2.13 -9.69
C SER A 84 4.44 1.06 -10.50
N ALA A 85 4.13 -0.07 -9.88
CA ALA A 85 3.56 -1.24 -10.53
C ALA A 85 2.58 -2.01 -9.62
N PRO A 86 1.63 -1.36 -8.94
CA PRO A 86 0.65 -2.08 -8.13
C PRO A 86 -0.25 -2.95 -9.00
N ARG A 87 -0.77 -4.04 -8.44
CA ARG A 87 -1.63 -4.96 -9.17
C ARG A 87 -3.04 -4.41 -9.40
N LEU A 88 -3.59 -3.70 -8.43
CA LEU A 88 -4.96 -3.13 -8.45
C LEU A 88 -6.02 -4.16 -8.88
N ASP A 89 -6.04 -5.31 -8.21
CA ASP A 89 -6.96 -6.40 -8.52
C ASP A 89 -8.40 -6.05 -8.14
N ALA A 90 -9.34 -6.19 -9.09
CA ALA A 90 -10.74 -5.84 -8.88
C ALA A 90 -11.43 -6.72 -7.83
N GLY A 91 -11.01 -7.98 -7.68
CA GLY A 91 -11.54 -8.89 -6.65
C GLY A 91 -11.09 -8.46 -5.26
N GLU A 92 -9.84 -8.01 -5.12
CA GLU A 92 -9.35 -7.43 -3.88
C GLU A 92 -9.99 -6.08 -3.56
N LEU A 93 -10.23 -5.22 -4.57
CA LEU A 93 -10.95 -3.96 -4.37
C LEU A 93 -12.34 -4.22 -3.80
N ALA A 94 -13.10 -5.14 -4.39
CA ALA A 94 -14.42 -5.51 -3.89
C ALA A 94 -14.39 -6.08 -2.46
N ARG A 95 -13.30 -6.76 -2.08
CA ARG A 95 -13.11 -7.23 -0.70
C ARG A 95 -12.84 -6.05 0.24
N VAL A 96 -11.97 -5.12 -0.14
CA VAL A 96 -11.62 -3.94 0.66
C VAL A 96 -12.83 -3.04 0.89
N ILE A 97 -13.63 -2.78 -0.16
CA ILE A 97 -14.86 -1.98 -0.05
C ILE A 97 -15.81 -2.61 0.97
N ARG A 98 -16.08 -3.92 0.89
CA ARG A 98 -16.91 -4.60 1.89
C ARG A 98 -16.39 -4.44 3.31
N GLN A 99 -15.07 -4.56 3.52
CA GLN A 99 -14.47 -4.39 4.84
C GLN A 99 -14.63 -2.95 5.38
N GLN A 100 -14.56 -1.95 4.50
CA GLN A 100 -14.77 -0.56 4.87
C GLN A 100 -16.24 -0.30 5.25
N GLU A 101 -17.18 -0.83 4.48
CA GLU A 101 -18.61 -0.75 4.78
C GLU A 101 -18.94 -1.42 6.12
N GLU A 102 -18.37 -2.60 6.39
CA GLU A 102 -18.54 -3.31 7.66
C GLU A 102 -17.97 -2.53 8.86
N ALA A 103 -16.87 -1.79 8.68
CA ALA A 103 -16.25 -1.00 9.74
C ALA A 103 -17.06 0.25 10.15
N LEU A 104 -18.07 0.63 9.36
CA LEU A 104 -18.96 1.77 9.62
C LEU A 104 -20.25 1.38 10.36
N LEU A 105 -20.49 0.09 10.58
CA LEU A 105 -21.65 -0.47 11.30
C LEU A 105 -21.34 -0.68 12.79
#